data_AF-A0A2E1AY29-F1
#
_entry.id   AF-A0A2E1AY29-F1
#
_cell.length_a   1.000
_cell.length_b   1.000
_cell.length_c   1.000
_cell.angle_alpha   90.00
_cell.angle_beta   90.00
_cell.angle_gamma   90.00
#
_symmetry.space_group_name_H-M   'P 1'
#
loop_
_entity.id
_entity.type
_entity.pdbx_description
1 polymer ?
#
loop_
_entity_poly.entity_id
_entity_poly.type
_entity_poly.pdbx_seq_one_letter_code
_entity_poly.pdbx_strand_id
1 'polypeptide(L)'
;MTHGTNIPKHFEKTEELSELLDSVLNIITIDRAFLSRKQNEGNTVYYFLTLFVDVNNDPLPNEIRSLVAKKGKKHPDFRIRVYTENQSETGLERGSLYFLEHCCLGKTVFAHPEGENIMDYSTMAYQTLMKRATRYHKSELGKVNAFANTADILIKEGDYAIATFNMHQAFELAFRFIEQMCIGRSMVTHSIISHINYCKHFFPTLQPFLETSELKSNELLLLLEHAYSVARYGNEFEITKVQTKTIQSKMKDFIQEVVIIFKRHLGQCKDQIERNGKNKASPKETKSVENNNEPSLFGQLKELEKEHFFALKPYIPEKGLYSIELITEGYGETSFMISNLIKVCITALGTENFSTRAVPQPHRNISEVLGYILDLIPHDEMEFLDKARKLLSEQKTTTPQ
;
A
#
# COMPACT_ATOMS: atom_id res chain seq x y z
N MET A 1 20.31 27.54 -12.14
CA MET A 1 18.99 28.17 -11.93
C MET A 1 18.62 27.89 -10.50
N THR A 2 18.23 28.88 -9.70
CA THR A 2 17.76 28.64 -8.33
C THR A 2 16.38 28.01 -8.42
N HIS A 3 16.35 26.69 -8.61
CA HIS A 3 15.17 25.87 -8.47
C HIS A 3 14.54 26.17 -7.10
N GLY A 4 13.21 26.25 -6.99
CA GLY A 4 12.46 26.65 -5.79
C GLY A 4 12.64 25.69 -4.61
N THR A 5 13.86 25.58 -4.10
CA THR A 5 14.26 24.70 -3.02
C THR A 5 13.99 25.39 -1.68
N ASN A 6 13.30 24.68 -0.81
CA ASN A 6 12.90 25.13 0.53
C ASN A 6 13.62 24.31 1.60
N ILE A 7 14.94 24.20 1.50
CA ILE A 7 15.74 23.44 2.46
C ILE A 7 15.75 24.18 3.81
N PRO A 8 15.49 23.50 4.95
CA PRO A 8 15.49 24.15 6.26
C PRO A 8 16.86 24.78 6.59
N LYS A 9 16.88 26.06 6.98
CA LYS A 9 18.10 26.87 7.23
C LYS A 9 19.11 26.30 8.25
N HIS A 10 18.69 25.36 9.10
CA HIS A 10 19.53 24.73 10.13
C HIS A 10 19.65 23.21 9.95
N PHE A 11 19.42 22.70 8.75
CA PHE A 11 19.60 21.28 8.46
C PHE A 11 21.09 20.94 8.33
N GLU A 12 21.59 20.01 9.15
CA GLU A 12 23.01 19.62 9.22
C GLU A 12 23.59 19.19 7.86
N LYS A 13 22.75 18.67 6.96
CA LYS A 13 23.14 18.15 5.63
C LYS A 13 22.59 19.00 4.48
N THR A 14 22.52 20.32 4.66
CA THR A 14 21.95 21.25 3.66
C THR A 14 22.68 21.18 2.32
N GLU A 15 24.01 21.23 2.32
CA GLU A 15 24.82 21.19 1.10
C GLU A 15 24.63 19.87 0.35
N GLU A 16 24.77 18.74 1.06
CA GLU A 16 24.59 17.40 0.49
C GLU A 16 23.18 17.20 -0.11
N LEU A 17 22.14 17.69 0.58
CA LEU A 17 20.77 17.62 0.07
C LEU A 17 20.56 18.51 -1.16
N SER A 18 21.16 19.71 -1.19
CA SER A 18 21.08 20.61 -2.34
C SER A 18 21.74 19.99 -3.56
N GLU A 19 22.98 19.47 -3.40
CA GLU A 19 23.69 18.78 -4.48
C GLU A 19 22.90 17.58 -4.99
N LEU A 20 22.32 16.79 -4.09
CA LEU A 20 21.50 15.65 -4.46
C LEU A 20 20.27 16.09 -5.27
N LEU A 21 19.50 17.08 -4.79
CA LEU A 21 18.32 17.60 -5.47
C LEU A 21 18.68 18.18 -6.84
N ASP A 22 19.70 19.02 -6.94
CA ASP A 22 20.16 19.58 -8.21
C ASP A 22 20.58 18.47 -9.18
N SER A 23 21.26 17.44 -8.68
CA SER A 23 21.69 16.32 -9.51
C SER A 23 20.54 15.47 -10.05
N VAL A 24 19.39 15.46 -9.37
CA VAL A 24 18.19 14.74 -9.80
C VAL A 24 17.33 15.63 -10.71
N LEU A 25 17.12 16.90 -10.34
CA LEU A 25 16.36 17.89 -11.14
C LEU A 25 16.96 18.14 -12.52
N ASN A 26 18.28 17.99 -12.68
CA ASN A 26 18.95 18.07 -13.98
C ASN A 26 18.64 16.89 -14.93
N ILE A 27 17.96 15.83 -14.44
CA ILE A 27 17.79 14.57 -15.18
C ILE A 27 16.32 14.18 -15.30
N ILE A 28 15.52 14.46 -14.27
CA ILE A 28 14.09 14.16 -14.27
C ILE A 28 13.30 15.39 -13.84
N THR A 29 12.14 15.57 -14.46
CA THR A 29 11.14 16.54 -13.99
C THR A 29 10.49 15.99 -12.73
N ILE A 30 10.53 16.78 -11.67
CA ILE A 30 9.93 16.48 -10.37
C ILE A 30 8.89 17.57 -10.12
N ASP A 31 7.73 17.20 -9.62
CA ASP A 31 6.72 18.16 -9.17
C ASP A 31 7.01 18.60 -7.75
N ARG A 32 7.31 17.62 -6.86
CA ARG A 32 7.57 17.87 -5.44
C ARG A 32 8.63 16.93 -4.87
N ALA A 33 9.40 17.43 -3.91
CA ALA A 33 10.27 16.61 -3.09
C ALA A 33 9.99 16.83 -1.60
N PHE A 34 9.92 15.73 -0.85
CA PHE A 34 9.67 15.71 0.58
C PHE A 34 10.86 15.10 1.32
N LEU A 35 11.32 15.79 2.34
CA LEU A 35 12.31 15.30 3.28
C LEU A 35 11.60 14.85 4.57
N SER A 36 11.82 13.60 4.98
CA SER A 36 11.34 13.14 6.27
C SER A 36 12.10 13.79 7.41
N ARG A 37 11.57 13.68 8.63
CA ARG A 37 12.39 13.80 9.84
C ARG A 37 13.47 12.70 9.89
N LYS A 38 14.49 12.94 10.71
CA LYS A 38 15.57 11.98 10.99
C LYS A 38 15.00 10.64 11.49
N GLN A 39 15.36 9.57 10.79
CA GLN A 39 15.04 8.20 11.16
C GLN A 39 16.22 7.62 11.96
N ASN A 40 15.92 6.92 13.05
CA ASN A 40 16.92 6.26 13.89
C ASN A 40 16.52 4.79 14.06
N GLU A 41 17.33 3.89 13.51
CA GLU A 41 17.06 2.45 13.44
C GLU A 41 18.32 1.69 13.86
N GLY A 42 18.35 1.30 15.14
CA GLY A 42 19.57 0.81 15.79
C GLY A 42 20.69 1.85 15.71
N ASN A 43 21.84 1.47 15.18
CA ASN A 43 22.97 2.38 14.95
C ASN A 43 22.91 3.11 13.58
N THR A 44 21.87 2.86 12.79
CA THR A 44 21.71 3.48 11.47
C THR A 44 20.83 4.71 11.58
N VAL A 45 21.33 5.81 11.03
CA VAL A 45 20.64 7.11 11.01
C VAL A 45 20.51 7.54 9.56
N TYR A 46 19.31 7.94 9.14
CA TYR A 46 19.06 8.36 7.76
C TYR A 46 17.83 9.27 7.64
N TYR A 47 17.63 9.82 6.46
CA TYR A 47 16.43 10.57 6.06
C TYR A 47 15.80 9.90 4.84
N PHE A 48 14.48 9.89 4.73
CA PHE A 48 13.81 9.62 3.46
C PHE A 48 13.76 10.90 2.63
N LEU A 49 14.14 10.78 1.36
CA LEU A 49 13.91 11.80 0.35
C LEU A 49 12.92 11.23 -0.67
N THR A 50 11.69 11.71 -0.65
CA THR A 50 10.61 11.22 -1.52
C THR A 50 10.38 12.20 -2.64
N LEU A 51 10.44 11.73 -3.89
CA LEU A 51 10.29 12.54 -5.10
C LEU A 51 9.00 12.14 -5.81
N PHE A 52 8.17 13.13 -6.12
CA PHE A 52 7.00 12.95 -6.98
C PHE A 52 7.34 13.44 -8.39
N VAL A 53 7.19 12.55 -9.37
CA VAL A 53 7.44 12.85 -10.78
C VAL A 53 6.13 13.07 -11.52
N ASP A 54 6.23 13.85 -12.60
CA ASP A 54 5.11 14.18 -13.49
C ASP A 54 4.36 12.92 -13.96
N VAL A 55 3.03 13.04 -13.95
CA VAL A 55 1.98 12.04 -14.21
C VAL A 55 2.15 11.33 -15.55
N ASN A 56 2.85 11.95 -16.51
CA ASN A 56 3.17 11.36 -17.82
C ASN A 56 4.02 10.05 -17.75
N ASN A 57 4.49 9.67 -16.55
CA ASN A 57 5.35 8.51 -16.33
C ASN A 57 4.71 7.43 -15.43
N ASP A 58 3.43 7.07 -15.60
CA ASP A 58 2.82 5.92 -14.91
C ASP A 58 2.64 4.71 -15.85
N PRO A 59 3.34 3.57 -15.65
CA PRO A 59 4.28 3.29 -14.59
C PRO A 59 5.64 3.96 -14.78
N LEU A 60 6.25 4.32 -13.66
CA LEU A 60 7.58 4.96 -13.58
C LEU A 60 8.64 4.13 -14.34
N PRO A 61 9.27 4.70 -15.40
CA PRO A 61 10.29 4.03 -16.19
C PRO A 61 11.43 3.48 -15.33
N ASN A 62 11.94 2.30 -15.71
CA ASN A 62 13.01 1.63 -14.98
C ASN A 62 14.31 2.44 -14.98
N GLU A 63 14.52 3.26 -16.00
CA GLU A 63 15.65 4.16 -16.18
C GLU A 63 15.67 5.22 -15.07
N ILE A 64 14.52 5.85 -14.79
CA ILE A 64 14.37 6.83 -13.70
C ILE A 64 14.70 6.16 -12.36
N ARG A 65 14.14 4.98 -12.12
CA ARG A 65 14.38 4.22 -10.87
C ARG A 65 15.86 3.86 -10.72
N SER A 66 16.50 3.39 -11.79
CA SER A 66 17.90 2.98 -11.80
C SER A 66 18.85 4.15 -11.58
N LEU A 67 18.54 5.30 -12.20
CA LEU A 67 19.31 6.51 -12.06
C LEU A 67 19.25 7.06 -10.63
N VAL A 68 18.05 7.14 -10.05
CA VAL A 68 17.86 7.59 -8.67
C VAL A 68 18.51 6.63 -7.68
N ALA A 69 18.43 5.31 -7.91
CA ALA A 69 19.15 4.33 -7.11
C ALA A 69 20.68 4.52 -7.17
N LYS A 70 21.24 4.83 -8.36
CA LYS A 70 22.67 5.10 -8.52
C LYS A 70 23.12 6.38 -7.80
N LYS A 71 22.29 7.42 -7.79
CA LYS A 71 22.54 8.66 -7.04
C LYS A 71 22.48 8.41 -5.54
N GLY A 72 21.46 7.68 -5.06
CA GLY A 72 21.31 7.32 -3.65
C GLY A 72 22.52 6.56 -3.08
N LYS A 73 23.21 5.74 -3.88
CA LYS A 73 24.46 5.07 -3.43
C LYS A 73 25.58 6.04 -3.04
N LYS A 74 25.61 7.26 -3.60
CA LYS A 74 26.60 8.29 -3.25
C LYS A 74 26.22 9.09 -1.99
N HIS A 75 24.96 8.99 -1.58
CA HIS A 75 24.37 9.74 -0.48
C HIS A 75 23.71 8.77 0.50
N PRO A 76 24.51 7.95 1.23
CA PRO A 76 24.00 6.87 2.08
C PRO A 76 23.20 7.36 3.28
N ASP A 77 23.18 8.66 3.57
CA ASP A 77 22.32 9.23 4.60
C ASP A 77 20.89 9.52 4.11
N PHE A 78 20.67 9.41 2.80
CA PHE A 78 19.36 9.63 2.17
C PHE A 78 18.85 8.34 1.52
N ARG A 79 17.69 7.87 1.99
CA ARG A 79 16.91 6.79 1.38
C ARG A 79 15.97 7.42 0.36
N ILE A 80 16.38 7.44 -0.90
CA ILE A 80 15.62 8.10 -1.97
C ILE A 80 14.51 7.17 -2.48
N ARG A 81 13.30 7.73 -2.65
CA ARG A 81 12.17 7.05 -3.26
C ARG A 81 11.50 7.94 -4.29
N VAL A 82 10.95 7.31 -5.32
CA VAL A 82 10.28 8.00 -6.44
C VAL A 82 8.92 7.36 -6.66
N TYR A 83 7.92 8.22 -6.73
CA TYR A 83 6.52 7.85 -6.95
C TYR A 83 5.88 8.82 -7.94
N THR A 84 4.78 8.39 -8.56
CA THR A 84 3.82 9.31 -9.16
C THR A 84 2.87 9.81 -8.07
N GLU A 85 2.17 10.91 -8.32
CA GLU A 85 1.16 11.42 -7.38
C GLU A 85 0.06 10.39 -7.14
N ASN A 86 -0.43 9.74 -8.21
CA ASN A 86 -1.41 8.64 -8.16
C ASN A 86 -0.96 7.47 -7.25
N GLN A 87 0.32 7.09 -7.30
CA GLN A 87 0.88 6.06 -6.41
C GLN A 87 0.85 6.48 -4.95
N SER A 88 1.07 7.77 -4.67
CA SER A 88 1.02 8.31 -3.31
C SER A 88 -0.41 8.38 -2.78
N GLU A 89 -1.38 8.80 -3.61
CA GLU A 89 -2.80 8.85 -3.27
C GLU A 89 -3.33 7.44 -2.98
N THR A 90 -3.09 6.50 -3.89
CA THR A 90 -3.41 5.08 -3.68
C THR A 90 -2.79 4.55 -2.39
N GLY A 91 -1.53 4.92 -2.11
CA GLY A 91 -0.84 4.57 -0.88
C GLY A 91 -1.54 5.12 0.37
N LEU A 92 -1.94 6.39 0.36
CA LEU A 92 -2.67 7.04 1.45
C LEU A 92 -4.08 6.47 1.64
N GLU A 93 -4.79 6.16 0.56
CA GLU A 93 -6.08 5.48 0.60
C GLU A 93 -6.01 4.11 1.27
N ARG A 94 -4.92 3.38 1.02
CA ARG A 94 -4.61 2.10 1.68
C ARG A 94 -4.03 2.27 3.09
N GLY A 95 -3.86 3.51 3.55
CA GLY A 95 -3.39 3.82 4.90
C GLY A 95 -1.88 3.68 5.10
N SER A 96 -1.09 3.74 4.03
CA SER A 96 0.37 3.65 4.10
C SER A 96 0.96 4.72 5.03
N LEU A 97 1.63 4.29 6.10
CA LEU A 97 2.31 5.20 7.03
C LEU A 97 3.49 5.91 6.37
N TYR A 98 4.12 5.29 5.37
CA TYR A 98 5.23 5.89 4.63
C TYR A 98 4.87 7.28 4.06
N PHE A 99 3.78 7.37 3.28
CA PHE A 99 3.35 8.63 2.68
C PHE A 99 2.85 9.61 3.74
N LEU A 100 2.12 9.13 4.75
CA LEU A 100 1.63 9.97 5.83
C LEU A 100 2.80 10.61 6.62
N GLU A 101 3.76 9.80 7.05
CA GLU A 101 4.88 10.24 7.88
C GLU A 101 5.88 11.09 7.10
N HIS A 102 6.24 10.66 5.89
CA HIS A 102 7.38 11.22 5.19
C HIS A 102 7.00 12.25 4.12
N CYS A 103 5.74 12.26 3.66
CA CYS A 103 5.25 13.25 2.69
C CYS A 103 4.32 14.25 3.37
N CYS A 104 3.18 13.81 3.91
CA CYS A 104 2.20 14.77 4.48
C CYS A 104 2.70 15.45 5.75
N LEU A 105 3.39 14.71 6.61
CA LEU A 105 4.03 15.23 7.83
C LEU A 105 5.51 15.58 7.62
N GLY A 106 6.04 15.34 6.42
CA GLY A 106 7.39 15.69 6.00
C GLY A 106 7.57 17.18 5.71
N LYS A 107 8.79 17.58 5.38
CA LYS A 107 9.10 18.93 4.90
C LYS A 107 9.18 18.92 3.39
N THR A 108 8.39 19.76 2.73
CA THR A 108 8.54 20.03 1.30
C THR A 108 9.85 20.79 1.08
N VAL A 109 10.82 20.15 0.44
CA VAL A 109 12.14 20.74 0.15
C VAL A 109 12.27 21.20 -1.30
N PHE A 110 11.32 20.81 -2.15
CA PHE A 110 11.17 21.34 -3.50
C PHE A 110 9.69 21.27 -3.90
N ALA A 111 9.21 22.30 -4.57
CA ALA A 111 7.91 22.30 -5.25
C ALA A 111 8.03 23.08 -6.55
N HIS A 112 7.53 22.51 -7.65
CA HIS A 112 7.50 23.20 -8.93
C HIS A 112 6.53 24.39 -8.82
N PRO A 113 6.94 25.62 -9.24
CA PRO A 113 6.10 26.82 -9.14
C PRO A 113 4.70 26.75 -9.76
N GLU A 114 4.47 25.86 -10.73
CA GLU A 114 3.18 25.68 -11.40
C GLU A 114 2.36 24.50 -10.84
N GLY A 115 2.89 23.76 -9.85
CA GLY A 115 2.23 22.58 -9.29
C GLY A 115 1.17 22.91 -8.25
N GLU A 116 -0.02 22.30 -8.37
CA GLU A 116 -1.10 22.43 -7.39
C GLU A 116 -0.69 21.94 -5.99
N ASN A 117 -1.31 22.49 -4.94
CA ASN A 117 -1.05 22.10 -3.56
C ASN A 117 -1.81 20.84 -3.14
N ILE A 118 -1.35 19.68 -3.62
CA ILE A 118 -2.09 18.40 -3.57
C ILE A 118 -2.06 17.73 -2.17
N MET A 119 -1.16 18.13 -1.27
CA MET A 119 -0.95 17.43 0.02
C MET A 119 -1.24 18.28 1.26
N ASP A 120 -2.14 19.26 1.17
CA ASP A 120 -2.58 20.08 2.32
C ASP A 120 -3.81 19.48 3.02
N TYR A 121 -3.56 18.47 3.87
CA TYR A 121 -4.62 17.79 4.61
C TYR A 121 -4.98 18.51 5.92
N SER A 122 -6.29 18.53 6.22
CA SER A 122 -6.79 18.96 7.54
C SER A 122 -6.49 17.93 8.64
N THR A 123 -6.54 18.35 9.90
CA THR A 123 -6.38 17.45 11.07
C THR A 123 -7.37 16.28 11.05
N MET A 124 -8.62 16.52 10.62
CA MET A 124 -9.63 15.46 10.50
C MET A 124 -9.28 14.45 9.41
N ALA A 125 -8.69 14.90 8.29
CA ALA A 125 -8.20 14.01 7.25
C ALA A 125 -7.03 13.13 7.76
N TYR A 126 -6.10 13.70 8.53
CA TYR A 126 -5.03 12.91 9.16
C TYR A 126 -5.54 11.82 10.11
N GLN A 127 -6.53 12.14 10.95
CA GLN A 127 -7.15 11.13 11.82
C GLN A 127 -7.82 10.01 11.02
N THR A 128 -8.40 10.34 9.86
CA THR A 128 -9.01 9.35 8.96
C THR A 128 -7.96 8.43 8.34
N LEU A 129 -6.85 8.98 7.86
CA LEU A 129 -5.71 8.21 7.34
C LEU A 129 -5.13 7.26 8.42
N MET A 130 -4.99 7.74 9.66
CA MET A 130 -4.55 6.93 10.80
C MET A 130 -5.50 5.77 11.12
N LYS A 131 -6.82 6.00 11.04
CA LYS A 131 -7.83 4.93 11.18
C LYS A 131 -7.74 3.93 10.03
N ARG A 132 -7.46 4.36 8.80
CA ARG A 132 -7.22 3.47 7.65
C ARG A 132 -5.99 2.60 7.88
N ALA A 133 -4.86 3.20 8.26
CA ALA A 133 -3.62 2.47 8.59
C ALA A 133 -3.83 1.39 9.65
N THR A 134 -4.58 1.72 10.71
CA THR A 134 -4.87 0.78 11.81
C THR A 134 -5.75 -0.38 11.36
N ARG A 135 -6.76 -0.11 10.50
CA ARG A 135 -7.62 -1.14 9.91
C ARG A 135 -6.84 -2.06 8.98
N TYR A 136 -6.00 -1.50 8.11
CA TYR A 136 -5.15 -2.27 7.20
C TYR A 136 -4.19 -3.17 7.96
N HIS A 137 -3.51 -2.65 8.99
CA HIS A 137 -2.68 -3.45 9.90
C HIS A 137 -3.45 -4.62 10.52
N LYS A 138 -4.69 -4.40 11.00
CA LYS A 138 -5.51 -5.47 11.58
C LYS A 138 -5.83 -6.56 10.55
N SER A 139 -6.17 -6.15 9.32
CA SER A 139 -6.49 -7.08 8.22
C SER A 139 -5.27 -7.93 7.85
N GLU A 140 -4.14 -7.30 7.56
CA GLU A 140 -2.92 -7.98 7.11
C GLU A 140 -2.32 -8.87 8.20
N LEU A 141 -2.30 -8.41 9.45
CA LEU A 141 -1.85 -9.23 10.57
C LEU A 141 -2.81 -10.41 10.83
N GLY A 142 -4.10 -10.26 10.50
CA GLY A 142 -5.05 -11.37 10.50
C GLY A 142 -4.64 -12.48 9.54
N LYS A 143 -4.22 -12.14 8.33
CA LYS A 143 -3.71 -13.10 7.32
C LYS A 143 -2.41 -13.76 7.80
N VAL A 144 -1.44 -12.97 8.28
CA VAL A 144 -0.18 -13.48 8.84
C VAL A 144 -0.43 -14.47 9.98
N ASN A 145 -1.33 -14.12 10.91
CA ASN A 145 -1.67 -14.98 12.04
C ASN A 145 -2.41 -16.25 11.62
N ALA A 146 -3.21 -16.21 10.55
CA ALA A 146 -3.86 -17.42 10.03
C ALA A 146 -2.82 -18.47 9.61
N PHE A 147 -1.79 -18.05 8.86
CA PHE A 147 -0.67 -18.94 8.48
C PHE A 147 0.16 -19.39 9.69
N ALA A 148 0.50 -18.47 10.59
CA ALA A 148 1.28 -18.80 11.79
C ALA A 148 0.54 -19.79 12.71
N ASN A 149 -0.77 -19.60 12.92
CA ASN A 149 -1.60 -20.51 13.72
C ASN A 149 -1.77 -21.87 13.04
N THR A 150 -1.89 -21.89 11.70
CA THR A 150 -1.95 -23.15 10.94
C THR A 150 -0.66 -23.93 11.09
N ALA A 151 0.50 -23.27 11.02
CA ALA A 151 1.79 -23.90 11.31
C ALA A 151 1.84 -24.49 12.73
N ASP A 152 1.35 -23.76 13.74
CA ASP A 152 1.30 -24.24 15.13
C ASP A 152 0.46 -25.53 15.29
N ILE A 153 -0.62 -25.68 14.51
CA ILE A 153 -1.46 -26.90 14.50
C ILE A 153 -0.70 -28.06 13.84
N LEU A 154 -0.16 -27.84 12.64
CA LEU A 154 0.56 -28.86 11.87
C LEU A 154 1.80 -29.40 12.61
N ILE A 155 2.51 -28.54 13.36
CA ILE A 155 3.63 -28.96 14.22
C ILE A 155 3.17 -29.96 15.30
N LYS A 156 1.96 -29.80 15.84
CA LYS A 156 1.40 -30.72 16.86
C LYS A 156 0.99 -32.05 16.23
N GLU A 157 0.48 -32.00 15.00
CA GLU A 157 0.08 -33.18 14.22
C GLU A 157 1.28 -33.95 13.65
N GLY A 158 2.46 -33.33 13.62
CA GLY A 158 3.69 -33.95 13.14
C GLY A 158 4.00 -33.65 11.67
N ASP A 159 3.18 -32.85 10.99
CA ASP A 159 3.41 -32.42 9.62
C ASP A 159 4.36 -31.21 9.58
N TYR A 160 5.64 -31.49 9.74
CA TYR A 160 6.68 -30.47 9.81
C TYR A 160 6.95 -29.80 8.45
N ALA A 161 6.74 -30.53 7.36
CA ALA A 161 6.93 -30.02 6.00
C ALA A 161 5.91 -28.92 5.67
N ILE A 162 4.62 -29.22 5.83
CA ILE A 162 3.54 -28.26 5.56
C ILE A 162 3.51 -27.16 6.62
N ALA A 163 3.90 -27.46 7.87
CA ALA A 163 4.09 -26.40 8.87
C ALA A 163 5.14 -25.38 8.41
N THR A 164 6.27 -25.83 7.88
CA THR A 164 7.35 -24.95 7.41
C THR A 164 6.92 -24.13 6.19
N PHE A 165 6.13 -24.70 5.28
CA PHE A 165 5.49 -23.94 4.22
C PHE A 165 4.59 -22.81 4.75
N ASN A 166 3.76 -23.09 5.76
CA ASN A 166 2.90 -22.08 6.37
C ASN A 166 3.71 -20.99 7.09
N MET A 167 4.82 -21.35 7.75
CA MET A 167 5.74 -20.38 8.34
C MET A 167 6.36 -19.46 7.27
N HIS A 168 6.74 -20.01 6.11
CA HIS A 168 7.23 -19.20 4.99
C HIS A 168 6.18 -18.16 4.56
N GLN A 169 4.92 -18.56 4.38
CA GLN A 169 3.83 -17.64 4.02
C GLN A 169 3.65 -16.53 5.07
N ALA A 170 3.72 -16.87 6.36
CA ALA A 170 3.63 -15.89 7.43
C ALA A 170 4.78 -14.87 7.39
N PHE A 171 6.03 -15.31 7.18
CA PHE A 171 7.17 -14.42 6.98
C PHE A 171 6.99 -13.50 5.77
N GLU A 172 6.65 -14.07 4.61
CA GLU A 172 6.48 -13.33 3.36
C GLU A 172 5.43 -12.22 3.52
N LEU A 173 4.24 -12.57 4.04
CA LEU A 173 3.16 -11.60 4.24
C LEU A 173 3.54 -10.51 5.25
N ALA A 174 4.22 -10.86 6.34
CA ALA A 174 4.68 -9.88 7.33
C ALA A 174 5.76 -8.94 6.78
N PHE A 175 6.68 -9.44 5.94
CA PHE A 175 7.62 -8.59 5.20
C PHE A 175 6.90 -7.66 4.23
N ARG A 176 6.02 -8.19 3.38
CA ARG A 176 5.24 -7.38 2.43
C ARG A 176 4.45 -6.29 3.14
N PHE A 177 3.85 -6.61 4.27
CA PHE A 177 3.15 -5.66 5.12
C PHE A 177 4.05 -4.51 5.57
N ILE A 178 5.20 -4.79 6.21
CA ILE A 178 6.05 -3.72 6.75
C ILE A 178 6.73 -2.91 5.64
N GLU A 179 7.10 -3.55 4.53
CA GLU A 179 7.65 -2.90 3.35
C GLU A 179 6.66 -1.92 2.74
N GLN A 180 5.40 -2.33 2.59
CA GLN A 180 4.37 -1.46 2.05
C GLN A 180 4.08 -0.31 3.01
N MET A 181 3.89 -0.60 4.30
CA MET A 181 3.41 0.39 5.26
C MET A 181 4.45 1.39 5.70
N CYS A 182 5.71 0.97 5.91
CA CYS A 182 6.74 1.82 6.50
C CYS A 182 7.89 2.15 5.53
N ILE A 183 8.00 1.43 4.41
CA ILE A 183 9.04 1.70 3.38
C ILE A 183 8.41 2.27 2.09
N GLY A 184 7.09 2.16 1.92
CA GLY A 184 6.31 2.74 0.82
C GLY A 184 6.25 1.86 -0.44
N ARG A 185 6.93 0.71 -0.43
CA ARG A 185 6.92 -0.25 -1.53
C ARG A 185 7.35 -1.63 -1.06
N SER A 186 6.55 -2.63 -1.41
CA SER A 186 6.91 -4.04 -1.27
C SER A 186 7.65 -4.61 -2.49
N MET A 187 8.53 -5.58 -2.22
CA MET A 187 9.21 -6.38 -3.22
C MET A 187 8.25 -7.40 -3.85
N VAL A 188 8.28 -7.52 -5.18
CA VAL A 188 7.55 -8.57 -5.90
C VAL A 188 8.46 -9.80 -5.98
N THR A 189 8.48 -10.57 -4.89
CA THR A 189 9.25 -11.81 -4.75
C THR A 189 8.59 -12.71 -3.71
N HIS A 190 8.93 -13.99 -3.74
CA HIS A 190 8.61 -14.94 -2.67
C HIS A 190 9.82 -15.23 -1.79
N SER A 191 11.02 -14.79 -2.21
CA SER A 191 12.24 -15.08 -1.47
C SER A 191 12.33 -14.25 -0.19
N ILE A 192 12.29 -14.94 0.95
CA ILE A 192 12.50 -14.36 2.28
C ILE A 192 13.88 -13.71 2.38
N ILE A 193 14.93 -14.31 1.81
CA ILE A 193 16.28 -13.73 1.74
C ILE A 193 16.25 -12.38 1.02
N SER A 194 15.47 -12.26 -0.05
CA SER A 194 15.34 -11.01 -0.81
C SER A 194 14.63 -9.94 0.03
N HIS A 195 13.57 -10.30 0.75
CA HIS A 195 12.88 -9.42 1.68
C HIS A 195 13.80 -8.96 2.84
N ILE A 196 14.56 -9.87 3.47
CA ILE A 196 15.55 -9.52 4.52
C ILE A 196 16.57 -8.52 3.99
N ASN A 197 17.14 -8.80 2.81
CA ASN A 197 18.15 -7.94 2.21
C ASN A 197 17.62 -6.56 1.82
N TYR A 198 16.35 -6.46 1.47
CA TYR A 198 15.70 -5.19 1.19
C TYR A 198 15.40 -4.42 2.48
N CYS A 199 14.78 -5.08 3.47
CA CYS A 199 14.39 -4.47 4.73
C CYS A 199 15.57 -4.02 5.58
N LYS A 200 16.70 -4.74 5.61
CA LYS A 200 17.85 -4.40 6.48
C LYS A 200 18.43 -2.99 6.25
N HIS A 201 18.20 -2.40 5.08
CA HIS A 201 18.63 -1.03 4.77
C HIS A 201 17.79 0.06 5.46
N PHE A 202 16.60 -0.32 5.94
CA PHE A 202 15.63 0.53 6.64
C PHE A 202 15.52 0.11 8.10
N PHE A 203 15.40 -1.20 8.36
CA PHE A 203 15.28 -1.79 9.68
C PHE A 203 16.40 -2.80 9.91
N PRO A 204 17.63 -2.37 10.23
CA PRO A 204 18.77 -3.28 10.43
C PRO A 204 18.57 -4.27 11.57
N THR A 205 17.68 -3.97 12.52
CA THR A 205 17.34 -4.88 13.62
C THR A 205 16.34 -5.95 13.19
N LEU A 206 15.58 -5.73 12.12
CA LEU A 206 14.55 -6.65 11.63
C LEU A 206 15.18 -7.70 10.69
N GLN A 207 16.00 -8.57 11.27
CA GLN A 207 16.73 -9.61 10.54
C GLN A 207 16.50 -10.97 11.22
N PRO A 208 15.44 -11.70 10.83
CA PRO A 208 15.32 -13.07 11.27
C PRO A 208 16.53 -13.87 10.75
N PHE A 209 17.02 -14.83 11.53
CA PHE A 209 18.14 -15.72 11.16
C PHE A 209 19.56 -15.07 11.15
N LEU A 210 19.78 -13.95 11.84
CA LEU A 210 21.08 -13.22 11.88
C LEU A 210 22.26 -13.98 12.55
N GLU A 211 22.08 -15.23 13.00
CA GLU A 211 23.11 -15.99 13.74
C GLU A 211 24.38 -16.29 12.92
N THR A 212 24.35 -16.11 11.59
CA THR A 212 25.51 -16.32 10.71
C THR A 212 25.93 -15.03 10.02
N SER A 213 27.24 -14.83 9.83
CA SER A 213 27.82 -13.69 9.10
C SER A 213 27.39 -13.62 7.63
N GLU A 214 26.86 -14.72 7.09
CA GLU A 214 26.29 -14.81 5.74
C GLU A 214 24.89 -15.44 5.77
N LEU A 215 23.87 -14.69 5.33
CA LEU A 215 22.48 -15.19 5.26
C LEU A 215 22.32 -16.42 4.36
N LYS A 216 23.15 -16.54 3.32
CA LYS A 216 23.13 -17.66 2.37
C LYS A 216 23.70 -18.96 2.92
N SER A 217 24.37 -18.93 4.08
CA SER A 217 24.86 -20.12 4.76
C SER A 217 23.98 -20.54 5.95
N ASN A 218 22.90 -19.80 6.23
CA ASN A 218 21.98 -20.15 7.30
C ASN A 218 21.08 -21.33 6.86
N GLU A 219 21.37 -22.52 7.37
CA GLU A 219 20.66 -23.75 7.06
C GLU A 219 19.14 -23.63 7.26
N LEU A 220 18.69 -23.03 8.37
CA LEU A 220 17.27 -22.89 8.68
C LEU A 220 16.55 -21.97 7.69
N LEU A 221 17.21 -20.89 7.26
CA LEU A 221 16.65 -19.99 6.25
C LEU A 221 16.57 -20.65 4.88
N LEU A 222 17.57 -21.46 4.51
CA LEU A 222 17.55 -22.24 3.26
C LEU A 222 16.43 -23.29 3.27
N LEU A 223 16.22 -23.98 4.41
CA LEU A 223 15.10 -24.91 4.57
C LEU A 223 13.76 -24.20 4.44
N LEU A 224 13.62 -23.00 5.04
CA LEU A 224 12.41 -22.19 4.91
C LEU A 224 12.13 -21.78 3.46
N GLU A 225 13.14 -21.27 2.75
CA GLU A 225 13.05 -20.91 1.32
C GLU A 225 12.64 -22.12 0.46
N HIS A 226 13.25 -23.27 0.72
CA HIS A 226 12.96 -24.49 -0.03
C HIS A 226 11.53 -24.98 0.20
N ALA A 227 11.01 -24.88 1.43
CA ALA A 227 9.67 -25.34 1.79
C ALA A 227 8.55 -24.70 0.94
N TYR A 228 8.73 -23.45 0.48
CA TYR A 228 7.77 -22.79 -0.41
C TYR A 228 7.49 -23.59 -1.69
N SER A 229 8.55 -24.14 -2.28
CA SER A 229 8.51 -24.77 -3.60
C SER A 229 8.25 -26.27 -3.52
N VAL A 230 8.78 -26.98 -2.51
CA VAL A 230 8.77 -28.46 -2.54
C VAL A 230 7.88 -29.13 -1.50
N ALA A 231 7.57 -28.48 -0.37
CA ALA A 231 6.85 -29.12 0.73
C ALA A 231 5.45 -29.63 0.35
N ARG A 232 4.87 -29.07 -0.72
CA ARG A 232 3.53 -29.41 -1.22
C ARG A 232 3.50 -30.54 -2.24
N TYR A 233 4.64 -30.86 -2.88
CA TYR A 233 4.66 -31.66 -4.11
C TYR A 233 5.48 -32.94 -4.01
N GLY A 234 6.16 -33.22 -2.89
CA GLY A 234 6.97 -34.42 -2.78
C GLY A 234 7.25 -34.88 -1.35
N ASN A 235 7.63 -36.15 -1.25
CA ASN A 235 8.05 -36.80 -0.01
C ASN A 235 9.53 -36.52 0.34
N GLU A 236 10.25 -35.76 -0.49
CA GLU A 236 11.70 -35.55 -0.40
C GLU A 236 12.08 -34.31 0.44
N PHE A 237 11.12 -33.52 0.92
CA PHE A 237 11.41 -32.41 1.83
C PHE A 237 11.54 -32.92 3.27
N GLU A 238 12.79 -33.10 3.71
CA GLU A 238 13.10 -33.51 5.06
C GLU A 238 13.39 -32.31 5.96
N ILE A 239 12.64 -32.20 7.06
CA ILE A 239 12.93 -31.26 8.13
C ILE A 239 12.62 -31.89 9.50
N THR A 240 13.51 -31.69 10.45
CA THR A 240 13.33 -32.24 11.80
C THR A 240 12.36 -31.40 12.63
N LYS A 241 11.78 -32.03 13.64
CA LYS A 241 10.98 -31.34 14.68
C LYS A 241 11.75 -30.20 15.35
N VAL A 242 13.05 -30.38 15.59
CA VAL A 242 13.90 -29.38 16.24
C VAL A 242 14.07 -28.15 15.34
N GLN A 243 14.48 -28.34 14.08
CA GLN A 243 14.60 -27.25 13.10
C GLN A 243 13.27 -26.51 12.93
N THR A 244 12.17 -27.25 12.80
CA THR A 244 10.81 -26.67 12.64
C THR A 244 10.43 -25.79 13.83
N LYS A 245 10.68 -26.25 15.07
CA LYS A 245 10.42 -25.45 16.28
C LYS A 245 11.32 -24.22 16.37
N THR A 246 12.57 -24.30 15.91
CA THR A 246 13.47 -23.15 15.88
C THR A 246 12.98 -22.09 14.89
N ILE A 247 12.56 -22.51 13.69
CA ILE A 247 11.95 -21.61 12.69
C ILE A 247 10.67 -20.99 13.25
N GLN A 248 9.83 -21.77 13.93
CA GLN A 248 8.60 -21.30 14.59
C GLN A 248 8.89 -20.20 15.62
N SER A 249 9.92 -20.37 16.46
CA SER A 249 10.32 -19.34 17.43
C SER A 249 10.74 -18.06 16.70
N LYS A 250 11.64 -18.17 15.72
CA LYS A 250 12.13 -17.03 14.94
C LYS A 250 10.99 -16.30 14.22
N MET A 251 10.00 -17.02 13.70
CA MET A 251 8.80 -16.44 13.08
C MET A 251 8.00 -15.62 14.09
N LYS A 252 7.76 -16.15 15.29
CA LYS A 252 7.00 -15.45 16.33
C LYS A 252 7.71 -14.18 16.78
N ASP A 253 9.02 -14.24 16.99
CA ASP A 253 9.84 -13.08 17.35
C ASP A 253 9.80 -12.02 16.24
N PHE A 254 9.99 -12.44 14.98
CA PHE A 254 9.92 -11.56 13.82
C PHE A 254 8.56 -10.86 13.67
N ILE A 255 7.45 -11.59 13.79
CA ILE A 255 6.10 -11.00 13.70
C ILE A 255 5.90 -9.96 14.82
N GLN A 256 6.40 -10.22 16.03
CA GLN A 256 6.34 -9.25 17.12
C GLN A 256 7.17 -7.99 16.81
N GLU A 257 8.38 -8.14 16.27
CA GLU A 257 9.22 -7.01 15.83
C GLU A 257 8.53 -6.17 14.75
N VAL A 258 7.92 -6.80 13.74
CA VAL A 258 7.13 -6.11 12.71
C VAL A 258 6.02 -5.26 13.34
N VAL A 259 5.28 -5.81 14.30
CA VAL A 259 4.21 -5.08 15.01
C VAL A 259 4.77 -3.92 15.83
N ILE A 260 5.92 -4.09 16.48
CA ILE A 260 6.58 -3.03 17.26
C ILE A 260 6.99 -1.88 16.35
N ILE A 261 7.64 -2.17 15.21
CA ILE A 261 8.04 -1.15 14.23
C ILE A 261 6.81 -0.40 13.74
N PHE A 262 5.77 -1.12 13.29
CA PHE A 262 4.54 -0.47 12.82
C PHE A 262 3.92 0.46 13.87
N LYS A 263 3.78 -0.01 15.11
CA LYS A 263 3.21 0.79 16.21
C LYS A 263 4.07 2.02 16.54
N ARG A 264 5.40 1.91 16.44
CA ARG A 264 6.31 3.03 16.64
C ARG A 264 6.09 4.12 15.59
N HIS A 265 6.06 3.76 14.30
CA HIS A 265 5.76 4.70 13.21
C HIS A 265 4.36 5.32 13.33
N LEU A 266 3.36 4.51 13.69
CA LEU A 266 2.00 4.98 13.94
C LEU A 266 1.94 5.99 15.10
N GLY A 267 2.55 5.67 16.24
CA GLY A 267 2.61 6.56 17.41
C GLY A 267 3.30 7.87 17.10
N GLN A 268 4.39 7.81 16.34
CA GLN A 268 5.11 8.98 15.89
C GLN A 268 4.28 9.90 14.98
N CYS A 269 3.50 9.34 14.05
CA CYS A 269 2.55 10.12 13.25
C CYS A 269 1.50 10.80 14.15
N LYS A 270 0.94 10.05 15.10
CA LYS A 270 -0.06 10.55 16.06
C LYS A 270 0.47 11.74 16.86
N ASP A 271 1.66 11.61 17.44
CA ASP A 271 2.28 12.67 18.24
C ASP A 271 2.49 13.95 17.41
N GLN A 272 2.90 13.80 16.15
CA GLN A 272 3.14 14.94 15.27
C GLN A 272 1.83 15.63 14.85
N ILE A 273 0.78 14.86 14.55
CA ILE A 273 -0.55 15.39 14.23
C ILE A 273 -1.11 16.17 15.43
N GLU A 274 -0.99 15.63 16.65
CA GLU A 274 -1.47 16.29 17.86
C GLU A 274 -0.72 17.60 18.17
N ARG A 275 0.60 17.63 17.98
CA ARG A 275 1.41 18.86 18.11
C ARG A 275 1.01 19.92 17.09
N ASN A 276 0.81 19.53 15.83
CA ASN A 276 0.40 20.44 14.77
C ASN A 276 -1.02 20.98 14.99
N GLY A 277 -1.92 20.18 15.58
CA GLY A 277 -3.27 20.62 15.97
C GLY A 277 -3.27 21.63 17.12
N LYS A 278 -2.38 21.47 18.11
CA LYS A 278 -2.24 22.41 19.24
C LYS A 278 -1.66 23.77 18.84
N ASN A 279 -0.76 23.80 17.86
CA ASN A 279 -0.14 25.04 17.36
C ASN A 279 -1.08 25.90 16.48
N LYS A 280 -2.27 25.41 16.12
CA LYS A 280 -3.29 26.15 15.34
C LYS A 280 -4.44 26.71 16.20
N ALA A 281 -4.35 26.68 17.54
CA ALA A 281 -5.45 27.11 18.40
C ALA A 281 -5.38 28.61 18.81
N SER A 282 -6.32 29.40 18.25
CA SER A 282 -6.93 30.67 18.72
C SER A 282 -6.55 31.99 17.98
N PRO A 283 -7.47 32.97 17.83
CA PRO A 283 -8.71 33.20 18.60
C PRO A 283 -10.02 32.85 17.89
N LYS A 284 -10.96 32.37 18.70
CA LYS A 284 -12.39 32.29 18.40
C LYS A 284 -12.95 33.71 18.24
N GLU A 285 -13.42 34.05 17.05
CA GLU A 285 -14.51 35.01 16.94
C GLU A 285 -15.83 34.27 17.14
N THR A 286 -16.51 34.64 18.22
CA THR A 286 -17.87 34.23 18.52
C THR A 286 -18.79 35.20 17.79
N LYS A 287 -19.50 34.72 16.78
CA LYS A 287 -20.82 35.26 16.45
C LYS A 287 -21.77 34.08 16.23
N SER A 288 -22.61 33.89 17.24
CA SER A 288 -23.84 33.13 17.20
C SER A 288 -24.83 33.82 16.26
N VAL A 289 -25.37 33.11 15.27
CA VAL A 289 -26.74 33.32 14.78
C VAL A 289 -27.34 31.97 14.40
N GLU A 290 -28.34 31.60 15.20
CA GLU A 290 -29.58 30.86 14.95
C GLU A 290 -29.68 29.78 13.86
N ASN A 291 -30.20 28.64 14.32
CA ASN A 291 -30.79 27.56 13.56
C ASN A 291 -31.81 28.06 12.53
N ASN A 292 -31.67 27.57 11.29
CA ASN A 292 -32.82 27.31 10.43
C ASN A 292 -32.68 25.89 9.86
N ASN A 293 -33.74 25.10 10.05
CA ASN A 293 -33.88 23.73 9.58
C ASN A 293 -33.95 23.70 8.05
N GLU A 294 -32.84 23.45 7.38
CA GLU A 294 -32.82 22.86 6.04
C GLU A 294 -32.37 21.40 6.13
N PRO A 295 -32.95 20.47 5.34
CA PRO A 295 -32.50 19.09 5.32
C PRO A 295 -31.06 19.06 4.82
N SER A 296 -30.12 18.82 5.73
CA SER A 296 -28.69 18.88 5.40
C SER A 296 -28.39 17.95 4.22
N LEU A 297 -27.51 18.39 3.32
CA LEU A 297 -27.02 17.63 2.16
C LEU A 297 -26.65 16.18 2.52
N PHE A 298 -26.14 15.99 3.74
CA PHE A 298 -25.82 14.68 4.29
C PHE A 298 -27.05 13.77 4.48
N GLY A 299 -28.21 14.33 4.84
CA GLY A 299 -29.47 13.61 4.91
C GLY A 299 -29.98 13.14 3.55
N GLN A 300 -29.90 14.01 2.53
CA GLN A 300 -30.35 13.68 1.17
C GLN A 300 -29.45 12.61 0.51
N LEU A 301 -28.14 12.71 0.70
CA LEU A 301 -27.19 11.68 0.24
C LEU A 301 -27.41 10.32 0.92
N LYS A 302 -27.84 10.32 2.19
CA LYS A 302 -28.11 9.10 2.95
C LYS A 302 -29.43 8.41 2.57
N GLU A 303 -30.38 9.14 2.00
CA GLU A 303 -31.57 8.52 1.39
C GLU A 303 -31.23 7.91 0.03
N LEU A 304 -30.50 8.64 -0.82
CA LEU A 304 -30.02 8.13 -2.11
C LEU A 304 -29.10 6.89 -1.96
N GLU A 305 -28.28 6.82 -0.91
CA GLU A 305 -27.46 5.64 -0.60
C GLU A 305 -28.33 4.39 -0.41
N LYS A 306 -29.45 4.51 0.31
CA LYS A 306 -30.35 3.38 0.59
C LYS A 306 -31.12 2.93 -0.65
N GLU A 307 -31.38 3.85 -1.58
CA GLU A 307 -32.13 3.57 -2.80
C GLU A 307 -31.29 2.90 -3.88
N HIS A 308 -29.97 3.13 -3.90
CA HIS A 308 -29.15 2.81 -5.06
C HIS A 308 -27.91 1.93 -4.80
N PHE A 309 -27.58 1.57 -3.55
CA PHE A 309 -26.47 0.66 -3.23
C PHE A 309 -26.98 -0.74 -2.86
N PHE A 310 -27.27 -1.58 -3.85
CA PHE A 310 -27.78 -2.94 -3.63
C PHE A 310 -27.16 -4.01 -4.53
N ALA A 311 -26.27 -3.66 -5.46
CA ALA A 311 -25.55 -4.63 -6.29
C ALA A 311 -24.63 -5.52 -5.44
N LEU A 312 -23.99 -4.98 -4.40
CA LEU A 312 -23.20 -5.75 -3.44
C LEU A 312 -24.07 -6.16 -2.24
N LYS A 313 -24.37 -7.46 -2.12
CA LYS A 313 -25.13 -8.03 -0.98
C LYS A 313 -24.30 -9.03 -0.16
N PRO A 314 -24.47 -9.08 1.16
CA PRO A 314 -23.90 -10.14 2.00
C PRO A 314 -24.59 -11.49 1.77
N TYR A 315 -23.79 -12.56 1.71
CA TYR A 315 -24.20 -13.90 1.28
C TYR A 315 -25.04 -14.68 2.31
N ILE A 316 -26.17 -15.25 1.86
CA ILE A 316 -26.98 -16.25 2.58
C ILE A 316 -27.35 -17.36 1.59
N PRO A 317 -26.89 -18.61 1.75
CA PRO A 317 -27.17 -19.69 0.81
C PRO A 317 -28.57 -20.31 0.99
N GLU A 318 -29.27 -20.54 -0.12
CA GLU A 318 -30.41 -21.48 -0.22
C GLU A 318 -29.95 -22.85 -0.77
N LYS A 319 -30.61 -23.93 -0.34
CA LYS A 319 -30.22 -25.32 -0.67
C LYS A 319 -30.51 -25.68 -2.14
N GLY A 320 -29.51 -26.22 -2.83
CA GLY A 320 -29.69 -27.00 -4.07
C GLY A 320 -29.20 -26.34 -5.36
N LEU A 321 -28.71 -25.10 -5.30
CA LEU A 321 -28.04 -24.40 -6.40
C LEU A 321 -26.62 -24.04 -5.97
N TYR A 322 -25.67 -24.05 -6.91
CA TYR A 322 -24.29 -23.66 -6.67
C TYR A 322 -24.02 -22.34 -7.40
N SER A 323 -23.75 -21.27 -6.66
CA SER A 323 -23.22 -20.02 -7.21
C SER A 323 -21.69 -20.02 -7.13
N ILE A 324 -21.04 -19.44 -8.15
CA ILE A 324 -19.64 -19.02 -8.07
C ILE A 324 -19.69 -17.50 -7.93
N GLU A 325 -19.51 -17.00 -6.71
CA GLU A 325 -19.55 -15.57 -6.43
C GLU A 325 -18.16 -14.95 -6.59
N LEU A 326 -18.09 -13.88 -7.38
CA LEU A 326 -16.88 -13.08 -7.52
C LEU A 326 -16.77 -12.15 -6.30
N ILE A 327 -15.81 -12.45 -5.43
CA ILE A 327 -15.57 -11.66 -4.21
C ILE A 327 -14.71 -10.45 -4.58
N THR A 328 -15.20 -9.25 -4.24
CA THR A 328 -14.49 -7.98 -4.43
C THR A 328 -14.51 -7.14 -3.15
N GLU A 329 -13.44 -6.42 -2.87
CA GLU A 329 -13.26 -5.52 -1.72
C GLU A 329 -14.13 -4.25 -1.80
N GLY A 330 -14.73 -3.97 -2.97
CA GLY A 330 -15.71 -2.90 -3.19
C GLY A 330 -15.78 -2.43 -4.65
N TYR A 331 -16.65 -1.46 -4.94
CA TYR A 331 -16.97 -1.01 -6.31
C TYR A 331 -15.77 -0.59 -7.16
N GLY A 332 -14.71 -0.05 -6.54
CA GLY A 332 -13.48 0.28 -7.25
C GLY A 332 -12.78 -0.96 -7.81
N GLU A 333 -12.63 -2.01 -7.00
CA GLU A 333 -12.05 -3.29 -7.45
C GLU A 333 -12.98 -4.00 -8.45
N THR A 334 -14.30 -3.96 -8.23
CA THR A 334 -15.29 -4.47 -9.18
C THR A 334 -15.14 -3.80 -10.55
N SER A 335 -14.96 -2.48 -10.58
CA SER A 335 -14.71 -1.71 -11.80
C SER A 335 -13.40 -2.08 -12.48
N PHE A 336 -12.30 -2.27 -11.72
CA PHE A 336 -11.04 -2.77 -12.27
C PHE A 336 -11.17 -4.19 -12.82
N MET A 337 -11.92 -5.06 -12.15
CA MET A 337 -12.19 -6.42 -12.60
C MET A 337 -12.95 -6.41 -13.92
N ILE A 338 -14.05 -5.66 -14.01
CA ILE A 338 -14.81 -5.42 -15.24
C ILE A 338 -13.88 -4.90 -16.35
N SER A 339 -13.09 -3.87 -16.07
CA SER A 339 -12.16 -3.26 -17.03
C SER A 339 -11.12 -4.26 -17.55
N ASN A 340 -10.53 -5.07 -16.66
CA ASN A 340 -9.53 -6.07 -17.03
C ASN A 340 -10.14 -7.20 -17.86
N LEU A 341 -11.34 -7.67 -17.49
CA LEU A 341 -12.05 -8.69 -18.26
C LEU A 341 -12.38 -8.19 -19.67
N ILE A 342 -12.82 -6.93 -19.81
CA ILE A 342 -13.06 -6.30 -21.13
C ILE A 342 -11.76 -6.21 -21.94
N LYS A 343 -10.67 -5.72 -21.34
CA LYS A 343 -9.37 -5.59 -22.02
C LYS A 343 -8.87 -6.93 -22.53
N VAL A 344 -8.98 -7.99 -21.73
CA VAL A 344 -8.60 -9.35 -22.13
C VAL A 344 -9.47 -9.82 -23.30
N CYS A 345 -10.79 -9.58 -23.27
CA CYS A 345 -11.69 -9.91 -24.39
C CYS A 345 -11.32 -9.12 -25.66
N ILE A 346 -10.98 -7.83 -25.56
CA ILE A 346 -10.55 -7.00 -26.70
C ILE A 346 -9.23 -7.53 -27.29
N THR A 347 -8.24 -7.81 -26.44
CA THR A 347 -6.96 -8.41 -26.88
C THR A 347 -7.19 -9.77 -27.54
N ALA A 348 -8.12 -10.56 -27.00
CA ALA A 348 -8.49 -11.84 -27.58
C ALA A 348 -9.21 -11.71 -28.93
N LEU A 349 -10.07 -10.70 -29.11
CA LEU A 349 -10.72 -10.47 -30.41
C LEU A 349 -9.74 -9.92 -31.47
N GLY A 350 -8.69 -9.22 -31.05
CA GLY A 350 -7.68 -8.63 -31.95
C GLY A 350 -6.59 -9.59 -32.42
N THR A 351 -6.57 -10.86 -31.97
CA THR A 351 -5.54 -11.83 -32.38
C THR A 351 -6.09 -12.73 -33.49
N GLU A 352 -5.49 -12.69 -34.68
CA GLU A 352 -5.99 -13.38 -35.87
C GLU A 352 -5.90 -14.92 -35.80
N ASN A 353 -5.09 -15.48 -34.89
CA ASN A 353 -4.87 -16.94 -34.76
C ASN A 353 -4.96 -17.41 -33.31
N PHE A 354 -6.18 -17.61 -32.80
CA PHE A 354 -6.40 -18.26 -31.51
C PHE A 354 -6.20 -19.78 -31.59
N SER A 355 -5.37 -20.33 -30.70
CA SER A 355 -5.22 -21.78 -30.58
C SER A 355 -6.52 -22.40 -30.06
N THR A 356 -7.23 -23.11 -30.94
CA THR A 356 -8.45 -23.87 -30.60
C THR A 356 -8.20 -25.02 -29.62
N ARG A 357 -6.93 -25.37 -29.38
CA ARG A 357 -6.51 -26.27 -28.29
C ARG A 357 -6.56 -25.62 -26.91
N ALA A 358 -6.34 -24.31 -26.81
CA ALA A 358 -6.35 -23.58 -25.55
C ALA A 358 -7.75 -23.06 -25.19
N VAL A 359 -8.50 -22.58 -26.20
CA VAL A 359 -9.88 -22.10 -26.04
C VAL A 359 -10.75 -22.67 -27.17
N PRO A 360 -11.62 -23.67 -26.91
CA PRO A 360 -12.55 -24.19 -27.90
C PRO A 360 -13.58 -23.10 -28.29
N GLN A 361 -13.94 -22.96 -29.56
CA GLN A 361 -14.90 -21.93 -30.04
C GLN A 361 -14.61 -20.50 -29.50
N PRO A 362 -13.43 -19.90 -29.79
CA PRO A 362 -12.99 -18.63 -29.18
C PRO A 362 -14.03 -17.51 -29.23
N HIS A 363 -14.66 -17.27 -30.39
CA HIS A 363 -15.66 -16.22 -30.53
C HIS A 363 -16.88 -16.42 -29.62
N ARG A 364 -17.32 -17.66 -29.43
CA ARG A 364 -18.46 -17.98 -28.56
C ARG A 364 -18.08 -17.79 -27.09
N ASN A 365 -16.94 -18.31 -26.67
CA ASN A 365 -16.50 -18.20 -25.28
C ASN A 365 -16.19 -16.74 -24.90
N ILE A 366 -15.60 -15.96 -25.81
CA ILE A 366 -15.38 -14.53 -25.59
C ILE A 366 -16.73 -13.80 -25.47
N SER A 367 -17.72 -14.15 -26.31
CA SER A 367 -19.07 -13.59 -26.21
C SER A 367 -19.76 -13.94 -24.89
N GLU A 368 -19.56 -15.16 -24.38
CA GLU A 368 -20.10 -15.59 -23.09
C GLU A 368 -19.45 -14.81 -21.93
N VAL A 369 -18.13 -14.60 -21.97
CA VAL A 369 -17.43 -13.76 -20.98
C VAL A 369 -17.88 -12.31 -21.03
N LEU A 370 -18.06 -11.73 -22.23
CA LEU A 370 -18.64 -10.38 -22.38
C LEU A 370 -20.06 -10.31 -21.81
N GLY A 371 -20.85 -11.38 -21.93
CA GLY A 371 -22.17 -11.49 -21.28
C GLY A 371 -22.08 -11.40 -19.76
N TYR A 372 -21.19 -12.18 -19.13
CA TYR A 372 -20.98 -12.11 -17.67
C TYR A 372 -20.46 -10.74 -17.21
N ILE A 373 -19.66 -10.06 -18.04
CA ILE A 373 -19.22 -8.69 -17.74
C ILE A 373 -20.41 -7.73 -17.70
N LEU A 374 -21.36 -7.84 -18.63
CA LEU A 374 -22.56 -6.99 -18.63
C LEU A 374 -23.37 -7.17 -17.34
N ASP A 375 -23.50 -8.41 -16.87
CA ASP A 375 -24.19 -8.72 -15.61
C ASP A 375 -23.47 -8.18 -14.37
N LEU A 376 -22.17 -7.87 -14.47
CA LEU A 376 -21.36 -7.32 -13.38
C LEU A 376 -21.42 -5.79 -13.28
N ILE A 377 -21.92 -5.07 -14.30
CA ILE A 377 -21.93 -3.61 -14.31
C ILE A 377 -22.99 -3.09 -13.32
N PRO A 378 -22.59 -2.31 -12.28
CA PRO A 378 -23.51 -1.82 -11.25
C PRO A 378 -24.25 -0.56 -11.74
N HIS A 379 -25.25 -0.76 -12.62
CA HIS A 379 -25.97 0.32 -13.30
C HIS A 379 -26.70 1.26 -12.33
N ASP A 380 -27.30 0.74 -11.27
CA ASP A 380 -28.05 1.52 -10.28
C ASP A 380 -27.13 2.42 -9.45
N GLU A 381 -25.94 1.94 -9.09
CA GLU A 381 -24.90 2.72 -8.42
C GLU A 381 -24.29 3.78 -9.36
N MET A 382 -24.24 3.53 -10.67
CA MET A 382 -23.86 4.56 -11.64
C MET A 382 -24.91 5.68 -11.72
N GLU A 383 -26.20 5.34 -11.65
CA GLU A 383 -27.28 6.33 -11.58
C GLU A 383 -27.22 7.17 -10.29
N PHE A 384 -26.81 6.57 -9.16
CA PHE A 384 -26.52 7.30 -7.94
C PHE A 384 -25.43 8.36 -8.14
N LEU A 385 -24.32 8.01 -8.80
CA LEU A 385 -23.23 8.95 -9.04
C LEU A 385 -23.69 10.16 -9.86
N ASP A 386 -24.56 9.95 -10.84
CA ASP A 386 -25.15 11.03 -11.63
C ASP A 386 -26.09 11.91 -10.81
N LYS A 387 -26.97 11.31 -9.98
CA LYS A 387 -27.88 12.05 -9.08
C LYS A 387 -27.12 12.82 -8.01
N ALA A 388 -26.10 12.22 -7.40
CA ALA A 388 -25.24 12.85 -6.41
C ALA A 388 -24.47 14.04 -7.01
N ARG A 389 -23.94 13.88 -8.23
CA ARG A 389 -23.28 14.98 -8.96
C ARG A 389 -24.23 16.14 -9.25
N LYS A 390 -25.48 15.84 -9.64
CA LYS A 390 -26.51 16.84 -9.91
C LYS A 390 -26.86 17.65 -8.65
N LEU A 391 -27.08 16.98 -7.52
CA LEU A 391 -27.32 17.64 -6.23
C LEU A 391 -26.15 18.53 -5.78
N LEU A 392 -24.91 18.09 -5.99
CA LEU A 392 -23.71 18.88 -5.66
C LEU A 392 -23.53 20.11 -6.56
N SER A 393 -24.08 20.07 -7.78
CA SER A 393 -23.98 21.15 -8.76
C SER A 393 -25.11 22.18 -8.59
N GLU A 394 -26.33 21.75 -8.24
CA GLU A 394 -27.48 22.64 -8.00
C GLU A 394 -27.25 23.57 -6.78
N GLN A 395 -26.46 23.15 -5.78
CA GLN A 395 -26.11 24.02 -4.65
C GLN A 395 -25.11 25.14 -5.00
N LYS A 396 -24.28 24.99 -6.03
CA LYS A 396 -23.33 26.05 -6.45
C LYS A 396 -24.04 27.25 -7.06
N THR A 397 -25.27 27.08 -7.55
CA THR A 397 -26.10 28.12 -8.18
C THR A 397 -26.98 28.90 -7.19
N THR A 398 -27.08 28.49 -5.92
CA THR A 398 -27.98 29.09 -4.92
C THR A 398 -27.31 30.05 -3.93
N THR A 399 -26.02 30.38 -4.07
CA THR A 399 -25.39 31.42 -3.26
C THR A 399 -25.67 32.80 -3.89
N PRO A 400 -26.49 33.69 -3.29
CA PRO A 400 -26.74 35.01 -3.85
C PRO A 400 -25.51 35.92 -3.68
N GLN A 401 -25.28 36.80 -4.65
CA GLN A 401 -24.29 37.89 -4.60
C GLN A 401 -24.52 38.87 -3.47
#